data_AF-A0A0M5LZS5-F1
#
_entry.id   AF-A0A0M5LZS5-F1
#
_cell.length_a   1.000
_cell.length_b   1.000
_cell.length_c   1.000
_cell.angle_alpha   90.00
_cell.angle_beta   90.00
_cell.angle_gamma   90.00
#
_symmetry.space_group_name_H-M   'P 1'
#
loop_
_entity.id
_entity.type
_entity.pdbx_description
1 polymer ?
#
loop_
_entity_poly.entity_id
_entity_poly.type
_entity_poly.pdbx_seq_one_letter_code
_entity_poly.pdbx_strand_id
1 'polypeptide(L)'
;MSDGPGPSADARRHREVLGHYPTGVAVVTSMDETGRPIGMVVGSFTSISLDPPLVGFLAARSSWSYARLRDRPRFCVNILGAHQGELCRVFSERDDYRFRTVDWLPSVGGSPVISECVAWIDCVTDQVHRLGDHDLVVGRVIELEAANPGLPLQFFRGGYGSFAPRSSILPPSDGDQADDDLARARATVEDRRHHLETAAQRLDREVVVLARDEDRMSLVASAGSDHSTTASVVGRRFPFVPPYGALFAAHGAGLDDWLSRLPVAPGRHDRDRAAAALTRVRERGWSVAVADPAQAAADRLIEAYTRGPHTPALTDQVRVAIAALARTYEVADEELTAARPIRQISVPVWHGGAEPVATLGVHSLSGPLVGADIERCGPVLADAAAAMSAGAPCSATVRPAFPTL
;
A
#
# COMPACT_ATOMS: atom_id res chain seq x y z
N MET A 1 18.77 -29.05 -46.54
CA MET A 1 19.53 -28.24 -45.56
C MET A 1 19.34 -28.88 -44.20
N SER A 2 20.43 -29.10 -43.49
CA SER A 2 20.54 -29.90 -42.28
C SER A 2 19.94 -29.17 -41.06
N ASP A 3 18.77 -29.58 -40.58
CA ASP A 3 18.28 -29.26 -39.23
C ASP A 3 19.07 -30.11 -38.21
N GLY A 4 20.33 -29.73 -37.99
CA GLY A 4 21.06 -30.18 -36.81
C GLY A 4 20.39 -29.56 -35.57
N PRO A 5 20.40 -30.24 -34.41
CA PRO A 5 19.87 -29.64 -33.20
C PRO A 5 20.67 -28.36 -32.92
N GLY A 6 19.99 -27.21 -32.99
CA GLY A 6 20.57 -25.92 -32.64
C GLY A 6 21.12 -25.95 -31.21
N PRO A 7 21.91 -24.93 -30.81
CA PRO A 7 22.52 -24.90 -29.48
C PRO A 7 21.45 -25.08 -28.39
N SER A 8 21.46 -26.25 -27.75
CA SER A 8 20.54 -26.59 -26.67
C SER A 8 21.13 -26.05 -25.37
N ALA A 9 20.55 -24.98 -24.84
CA ALA A 9 20.88 -24.52 -23.50
C ALA A 9 20.50 -25.60 -22.48
N ASP A 10 21.36 -25.87 -21.48
CA ASP A 10 21.00 -26.73 -20.34
C ASP A 10 19.67 -26.24 -19.75
N ALA A 11 18.61 -27.05 -19.85
CA ALA A 11 17.26 -26.68 -19.44
C ALA A 11 17.19 -26.24 -17.96
N ARG A 12 18.06 -26.82 -17.10
CA ARG A 12 18.15 -26.40 -15.70
C ARG A 12 18.75 -25.00 -15.61
N ARG A 13 19.84 -24.73 -16.33
CA ARG A 13 20.47 -23.40 -16.38
C ARG A 13 19.55 -22.35 -16.99
N HIS A 14 18.79 -22.71 -18.03
CA HIS A 14 17.78 -21.85 -18.64
C HIS A 14 16.71 -21.43 -17.63
N ARG A 15 16.12 -22.39 -16.89
CA ARG A 15 15.15 -22.08 -15.82
C ARG A 15 15.76 -21.26 -14.70
N GLU A 16 16.99 -21.56 -14.30
CA GLU A 16 17.71 -20.81 -13.28
C GLU A 16 17.90 -19.34 -13.68
N VAL A 17 18.37 -19.08 -14.90
CA VAL A 17 18.59 -17.72 -15.41
C VAL A 17 17.26 -16.98 -15.57
N LEU A 18 16.26 -17.59 -16.21
CA LEU A 18 14.96 -16.94 -16.40
C LEU A 18 14.22 -16.67 -15.08
N GLY A 19 14.46 -17.47 -14.04
CA GLY A 19 13.92 -17.21 -12.70
C GLY A 19 14.37 -15.88 -12.06
N HIS A 20 15.35 -15.18 -12.64
CA HIS A 20 15.78 -13.85 -12.22
C HIS A 20 14.91 -12.71 -12.78
N TYR A 21 14.00 -13.00 -13.71
CA TYR A 21 13.01 -12.03 -14.18
C TYR A 21 11.72 -12.23 -13.37
N PRO A 22 11.39 -11.32 -12.42
CA PRO A 22 10.19 -11.47 -11.61
C PRO A 22 8.94 -11.33 -12.48
N THR A 23 7.90 -12.08 -12.15
CA THR A 23 6.61 -11.99 -12.83
C THR A 23 5.51 -11.72 -11.82
N GLY A 24 4.44 -11.06 -12.27
CA GLY A 24 3.16 -11.17 -11.57
C GLY A 24 2.64 -12.61 -11.63
N VAL A 25 1.62 -12.90 -10.84
CA VAL A 25 0.90 -14.17 -10.89
C VAL A 25 -0.56 -13.92 -11.23
N ALA A 26 -1.06 -14.63 -12.22
CA ALA A 26 -2.46 -14.57 -12.62
C ALA A 26 -3.10 -15.95 -12.69
N VAL A 27 -4.43 -16.01 -12.55
CA VAL A 27 -5.23 -17.20 -12.83
C VAL A 27 -6.09 -16.93 -14.05
N VAL A 28 -5.86 -17.68 -15.12
CA VAL A 28 -6.72 -17.70 -16.30
C VAL A 28 -7.88 -18.63 -16.02
N THR A 29 -9.11 -18.13 -16.12
CA THR A 29 -10.34 -18.87 -15.83
C THR A 29 -11.26 -18.91 -17.05
N SER A 30 -12.13 -19.92 -17.12
CA SER A 30 -13.19 -20.01 -18.11
C SER A 30 -14.29 -20.95 -17.60
N MET A 31 -15.31 -21.17 -18.42
CA MET A 31 -16.31 -22.23 -18.22
C MET A 31 -16.04 -23.39 -19.18
N ASP A 32 -16.13 -24.63 -18.68
CA ASP A 32 -16.14 -25.81 -19.54
C ASP A 32 -17.51 -26.01 -20.23
N GLU A 33 -17.60 -27.04 -21.08
CA GLU A 33 -18.82 -27.33 -21.87
C GLU A 33 -20.04 -27.66 -21.00
N THR A 34 -19.83 -28.04 -19.75
CA THR A 34 -20.89 -28.35 -18.79
C THR A 34 -21.26 -27.15 -17.91
N GLY A 35 -20.64 -25.99 -18.16
CA GLY A 35 -20.83 -24.78 -17.35
C GLY A 35 -20.06 -24.81 -16.02
N ARG A 36 -19.08 -25.70 -15.86
CA ARG A 36 -18.25 -25.73 -14.64
C ARG A 36 -17.05 -24.79 -14.79
N PRO A 37 -16.69 -24.05 -13.73
CA PRO A 37 -15.53 -23.17 -13.76
C PRO A 37 -14.23 -23.99 -13.83
N ILE A 38 -13.31 -23.52 -14.67
CA ILE A 38 -11.97 -24.10 -14.86
C ILE A 38 -10.92 -23.01 -14.78
N GLY A 39 -9.70 -23.36 -14.38
CA GLY A 39 -8.65 -22.37 -14.23
C GLY A 39 -7.22 -22.90 -14.22
N MET A 40 -6.28 -22.01 -14.52
CA MET A 40 -4.86 -22.27 -14.63
C MET A 40 -4.04 -21.07 -14.12
N VAL A 41 -3.07 -21.33 -13.24
CA VAL A 41 -2.09 -20.31 -12.86
C VAL A 41 -1.11 -20.06 -14.00
N VAL A 42 -0.82 -18.80 -14.27
CA VAL A 42 0.20 -18.36 -15.23
C VAL A 42 1.07 -17.27 -14.61
N GLY A 43 2.39 -17.35 -14.88
CA GLY A 43 3.33 -16.25 -14.65
C GLY A 43 3.74 -15.53 -15.95
N SER A 44 3.17 -15.93 -17.08
CA SER A 44 3.56 -15.48 -18.43
C SER A 44 2.62 -14.42 -19.02
N PHE A 45 1.69 -13.89 -18.21
CA PHE A 45 0.72 -12.91 -18.66
C PHE A 45 1.39 -11.59 -19.07
N THR A 46 0.95 -10.99 -20.17
CA THR A 46 1.43 -9.70 -20.66
C THR A 46 0.36 -8.92 -21.42
N SER A 47 0.48 -7.59 -21.43
CA SER A 47 -0.19 -6.72 -22.41
C SER A 47 0.50 -6.85 -23.78
N ILE A 48 -0.28 -6.75 -24.87
CA ILE A 48 0.21 -6.91 -26.25
C ILE A 48 -0.05 -5.64 -27.08
N SER A 49 -1.26 -5.08 -27.03
CA SER A 49 -1.67 -3.95 -27.87
C SER A 49 -2.74 -3.10 -27.19
N LEU A 50 -2.75 -1.79 -27.48
CA LEU A 50 -3.79 -0.86 -27.04
C LEU A 50 -4.94 -0.74 -28.06
N ASP A 51 -4.64 -0.72 -29.36
CA ASP A 51 -5.65 -0.68 -30.43
C ASP A 51 -5.29 -1.65 -31.58
N PRO A 52 -6.00 -2.79 -31.70
CA PRO A 52 -7.04 -3.26 -30.79
C PRO A 52 -6.48 -3.64 -29.42
N PRO A 53 -7.31 -3.64 -28.35
CA PRO A 53 -6.85 -3.99 -27.00
C PRO A 53 -6.60 -5.49 -26.89
N LEU A 54 -5.33 -5.89 -26.82
CA LEU A 54 -4.90 -7.28 -26.78
C LEU A 54 -4.02 -7.56 -25.57
N VAL A 55 -4.23 -8.75 -24.98
CA VAL A 55 -3.39 -9.35 -23.93
C VAL A 55 -3.03 -10.78 -24.31
N GLY A 56 -2.07 -11.39 -23.63
CA GLY A 56 -1.76 -12.79 -23.85
C GLY A 56 -1.03 -13.49 -22.72
N PHE A 57 -0.97 -14.81 -22.82
CA PHE A 57 -0.23 -15.68 -21.91
C PHE A 57 0.33 -16.90 -22.66
N LEU A 58 1.39 -17.47 -22.12
CA LEU A 58 1.99 -18.73 -22.61
C LEU A 58 1.54 -19.90 -21.76
N ALA A 59 1.05 -20.95 -22.41
CA ALA A 59 0.59 -22.17 -21.74
C ALA A 59 1.32 -23.40 -22.27
N ALA A 60 1.89 -24.20 -21.36
CA ALA A 60 2.55 -25.44 -21.71
C ALA A 60 1.52 -26.42 -22.28
N ARG A 61 1.80 -27.03 -23.44
CA ARG A 61 0.88 -28.00 -24.05
C ARG A 61 0.72 -29.29 -23.23
N SER A 62 1.65 -29.57 -22.32
CA SER A 62 1.58 -30.66 -21.36
C SER A 62 0.72 -30.36 -20.13
N SER A 63 0.23 -29.12 -19.98
CA SER A 63 -0.59 -28.71 -18.83
C SER A 63 -1.99 -29.32 -18.90
N TRP A 64 -2.38 -30.01 -17.81
CA TRP A 64 -3.72 -30.55 -17.65
C TRP A 64 -4.79 -29.46 -17.64
N SER A 65 -4.53 -28.34 -16.94
CA SER A 65 -5.49 -27.23 -16.89
C SER A 65 -5.61 -26.54 -18.25
N TYR A 66 -4.49 -26.42 -18.99
CA TYR A 66 -4.53 -25.82 -20.32
C TYR A 66 -5.31 -26.67 -21.30
N ALA A 67 -5.21 -28.01 -21.25
CA ALA A 67 -5.99 -28.89 -22.12
C ALA A 67 -7.51 -28.61 -22.03
N ARG A 68 -8.00 -28.18 -20.86
CA ARG A 68 -9.41 -27.80 -20.65
C ARG A 68 -9.73 -26.38 -21.12
N LEU A 69 -8.75 -25.48 -21.08
CA LEU A 69 -8.89 -24.07 -21.49
C LEU A 69 -8.67 -23.84 -22.99
N ARG A 70 -7.89 -24.70 -23.65
CA ARG A 70 -7.32 -24.51 -24.99
C ARG A 70 -8.34 -24.03 -26.04
N ASP A 71 -9.50 -24.67 -26.06
CA ASP A 71 -10.52 -24.44 -27.09
C ASP A 71 -11.67 -23.56 -26.58
N ARG A 72 -11.50 -22.89 -25.43
CA ARG A 72 -12.53 -22.01 -24.88
C ARG A 72 -12.53 -20.67 -25.62
N PRO A 73 -13.70 -20.19 -26.07
CA PRO A 73 -13.79 -18.93 -26.81
C PRO A 73 -13.65 -17.70 -25.92
N ARG A 74 -13.83 -17.86 -24.60
CA ARG A 74 -13.78 -16.79 -23.60
C ARG A 74 -12.92 -17.22 -22.43
N PHE A 75 -12.22 -16.26 -21.85
CA PHE A 75 -11.49 -16.46 -20.61
C PHE A 75 -11.39 -15.14 -19.85
N CYS A 76 -11.19 -15.23 -18.54
CA CYS A 76 -10.85 -14.09 -17.71
C CYS A 76 -9.45 -14.29 -17.12
N VAL A 77 -8.65 -13.23 -17.11
CA VAL A 77 -7.36 -13.20 -16.42
C VAL A 77 -7.55 -12.51 -15.08
N ASN A 78 -7.26 -13.20 -13.98
CA ASN A 78 -7.35 -12.68 -12.62
C ASN A 78 -5.95 -12.44 -12.06
N ILE A 79 -5.53 -11.18 -11.92
CA ILE A 79 -4.23 -10.80 -11.34
C ILE A 79 -4.31 -10.94 -9.82
N LEU A 80 -3.53 -11.87 -9.25
CA LEU A 80 -3.63 -12.20 -7.83
C LEU A 80 -2.96 -11.17 -6.94
N GLY A 81 -3.55 -10.93 -5.77
CA GLY A 81 -2.94 -10.13 -4.70
C GLY A 81 -1.94 -10.94 -3.86
N ALA A 82 -1.02 -10.24 -3.19
CA ALA A 82 0.03 -10.86 -2.36
C ALA A 82 -0.51 -11.80 -1.26
N HIS A 83 -1.74 -11.57 -0.79
CA HIS A 83 -2.44 -12.40 0.18
C HIS A 83 -2.98 -13.72 -0.40
N GLN A 84 -3.05 -13.86 -1.73
CA GLN A 84 -3.67 -14.99 -2.44
C GLN A 84 -2.66 -16.06 -2.84
N GLY A 85 -1.50 -16.15 -2.18
CA GLY A 85 -0.48 -17.16 -2.46
C GLY A 85 -1.02 -18.59 -2.35
N GLU A 86 -1.96 -18.84 -1.42
CA GLU A 86 -2.58 -20.16 -1.25
C GLU A 86 -3.44 -20.59 -2.44
N LEU A 87 -4.05 -19.64 -3.18
CA LEU A 87 -4.81 -19.95 -4.39
C LEU A 87 -3.92 -20.59 -5.45
N CYS A 88 -2.64 -20.23 -5.54
CA CYS A 88 -1.73 -20.84 -6.48
C CYS A 88 -1.57 -22.35 -6.22
N ARG A 89 -1.59 -22.76 -4.95
CA ARG A 89 -1.56 -24.18 -4.55
C ARG A 89 -2.84 -24.89 -4.97
N VAL A 90 -4.00 -24.29 -4.70
CA VAL A 90 -5.32 -24.82 -5.11
C VAL A 90 -5.35 -25.04 -6.62
N PHE A 91 -4.92 -24.05 -7.41
CA PHE A 91 -4.92 -24.15 -8.88
C PHE A 91 -3.77 -25.01 -9.45
N SER A 92 -2.87 -25.53 -8.62
CA SER A 92 -1.82 -26.49 -9.04
C SER A 92 -2.23 -27.96 -8.89
N GLU A 93 -3.23 -28.25 -8.04
CA GLU A 93 -3.75 -29.61 -7.83
C GLU A 93 -4.56 -30.09 -9.04
N ARG A 94 -4.51 -31.37 -9.41
CA ARG A 94 -5.33 -31.92 -10.52
C ARG A 94 -6.74 -32.31 -10.04
N ASP A 95 -7.49 -31.33 -9.60
CA ASP A 95 -8.86 -31.51 -9.09
C ASP A 95 -9.89 -30.77 -9.96
N ASP A 96 -11.07 -31.36 -10.17
CA ASP A 96 -12.20 -30.75 -10.86
C ASP A 96 -13.04 -29.85 -9.94
N TYR A 97 -12.83 -29.92 -8.64
CA TYR A 97 -13.65 -29.23 -7.63
C TYR A 97 -12.98 -28.04 -6.95
N ARG A 98 -11.84 -27.56 -7.47
CA ARG A 98 -11.06 -26.43 -6.92
C ARG A 98 -11.92 -25.21 -6.58
N PHE A 99 -12.81 -24.85 -7.50
CA PHE A 99 -13.72 -23.70 -7.37
C PHE A 99 -14.81 -23.86 -6.29
N ARG A 100 -14.92 -25.00 -5.61
CA ARG A 100 -15.79 -25.13 -4.41
C ARG A 100 -15.22 -24.41 -3.19
N THR A 101 -13.92 -24.10 -3.22
CA THR A 101 -13.19 -23.45 -2.12
C THR A 101 -12.71 -22.04 -2.49
N VAL A 102 -13.10 -21.55 -3.66
CA VAL A 102 -12.69 -20.24 -4.19
C VAL A 102 -13.96 -19.45 -4.46
N ASP A 103 -14.08 -18.27 -3.86
CA ASP A 103 -15.18 -17.35 -4.15
C ASP A 103 -14.95 -16.67 -5.50
N TRP A 104 -15.99 -16.60 -6.32
CA TRP A 104 -15.95 -15.97 -7.63
C TRP A 104 -17.33 -15.50 -8.09
N LEU A 105 -17.33 -14.55 -9.02
CA LEU A 105 -18.51 -14.04 -9.72
C LEU A 105 -18.29 -14.12 -11.24
N PRO A 106 -19.33 -14.28 -12.07
CA PRO A 106 -19.17 -14.25 -13.51
C PRO A 106 -18.82 -12.84 -14.00
N SER A 107 -17.86 -12.73 -14.93
CA SER A 107 -17.64 -11.53 -15.74
C SER A 107 -18.82 -11.28 -16.70
N VAL A 108 -18.81 -10.15 -17.41
CA VAL A 108 -19.78 -9.90 -18.50
C VAL A 108 -19.72 -10.98 -19.58
N GLY A 109 -18.54 -11.51 -19.89
CA GLY A 109 -18.34 -12.67 -20.77
C GLY A 109 -18.66 -14.02 -20.15
N GLY A 110 -19.04 -14.07 -18.87
CA GLY A 110 -19.42 -15.28 -18.14
C GLY A 110 -18.26 -16.12 -17.60
N SER A 111 -17.01 -15.63 -17.71
CA SER A 111 -15.84 -16.31 -17.14
C SER A 111 -15.69 -16.00 -15.65
N PRO A 112 -15.15 -16.91 -14.81
CA PRO A 112 -15.00 -16.66 -13.38
C PRO A 112 -14.03 -15.50 -13.05
N VAL A 113 -14.51 -14.46 -12.37
CA VAL A 113 -13.71 -13.43 -11.70
C VAL A 113 -13.52 -13.85 -10.25
N ILE A 114 -12.29 -14.12 -9.85
CA ILE A 114 -11.92 -14.54 -8.49
C ILE A 114 -12.04 -13.34 -7.55
N SER A 115 -12.73 -13.53 -6.43
CA SER A 115 -12.89 -12.50 -5.41
C SER A 115 -11.53 -12.00 -4.88
N GLU A 116 -11.46 -10.70 -4.58
CA GLU A 116 -10.28 -10.03 -3.99
C GLU A 116 -9.00 -10.02 -4.84
N CYS A 117 -9.06 -10.43 -6.11
CA CYS A 117 -7.97 -10.23 -7.05
C CYS A 117 -7.68 -8.73 -7.25
N VAL A 118 -6.44 -8.38 -7.58
CA VAL A 118 -5.99 -6.99 -7.76
C VAL A 118 -6.66 -6.35 -8.97
N ALA A 119 -6.74 -7.12 -10.05
CA ALA A 119 -7.41 -6.71 -11.28
C ALA A 119 -7.87 -7.93 -12.06
N TRP A 120 -8.86 -7.74 -12.92
CA TRP A 120 -9.31 -8.77 -13.83
C TRP A 120 -9.50 -8.22 -15.24
N ILE A 121 -9.35 -9.11 -16.23
CA ILE A 121 -9.43 -8.78 -17.66
C ILE A 121 -10.26 -9.86 -18.35
N ASP A 122 -11.47 -9.53 -18.80
CA ASP A 122 -12.37 -10.44 -19.52
C ASP A 122 -12.11 -10.37 -21.02
N CYS A 123 -11.93 -11.53 -21.64
CA CYS A 123 -11.39 -11.66 -22.99
C CYS A 123 -12.20 -12.62 -23.86
N VAL A 124 -12.20 -12.34 -25.17
CA VAL A 124 -12.47 -13.34 -26.22
C VAL A 124 -11.13 -13.82 -26.77
N THR A 125 -10.97 -15.13 -26.96
CA THR A 125 -9.80 -15.70 -27.63
C THR A 125 -9.72 -15.16 -29.07
N ASP A 126 -8.65 -14.45 -29.39
CA ASP A 126 -8.40 -13.83 -30.70
C ASP A 126 -7.53 -14.74 -31.57
N GLN A 127 -6.37 -15.18 -31.05
CA GLN A 127 -5.41 -16.02 -31.78
C GLN A 127 -4.70 -17.01 -30.84
N VAL A 128 -4.27 -18.15 -31.38
CA VAL A 128 -3.43 -19.12 -30.68
C VAL A 128 -2.26 -19.52 -31.57
N HIS A 129 -1.04 -19.20 -31.14
CA HIS A 129 0.19 -19.47 -31.90
C HIS A 129 1.04 -20.51 -31.20
N ARG A 130 1.51 -21.52 -31.93
CA ARG A 130 2.41 -22.53 -31.36
C ARG A 130 3.85 -22.01 -31.33
N LEU A 131 4.44 -21.96 -30.14
CA LEU A 131 5.81 -21.52 -29.90
C LEU A 131 6.57 -22.62 -29.13
N GLY A 132 7.20 -23.53 -29.87
CA GLY A 132 7.89 -24.68 -29.29
C GLY A 132 6.93 -25.63 -28.56
N ASP A 133 7.13 -25.79 -27.25
CA ASP A 133 6.33 -26.63 -26.35
C ASP A 133 5.17 -25.86 -25.66
N HIS A 134 5.06 -24.55 -25.91
CA HIS A 134 3.97 -23.71 -25.43
C HIS A 134 3.09 -23.23 -26.59
N ASP A 135 1.85 -22.88 -26.26
CA ASP A 135 1.01 -22.06 -27.12
C ASP A 135 0.93 -20.64 -26.52
N LEU A 136 1.09 -19.61 -27.36
CA LEU A 136 0.75 -18.22 -27.04
C LEU A 136 -0.73 -18.02 -27.33
N VAL A 137 -1.50 -17.79 -26.27
CA VAL A 137 -2.92 -17.45 -26.37
C VAL A 137 -3.05 -15.94 -26.31
N VAL A 138 -3.65 -15.36 -27.35
CA VAL A 138 -3.94 -13.93 -27.46
C VAL A 138 -5.43 -13.72 -27.24
N GLY A 139 -5.79 -12.85 -26.30
CA GLY A 139 -7.16 -12.46 -26.03
C GLY A 139 -7.40 -11.01 -26.41
N ARG A 140 -8.56 -10.76 -27.02
CA ARG A 140 -9.11 -9.42 -27.21
C ARG A 140 -9.90 -9.04 -25.97
N VAL A 141 -9.54 -7.90 -25.38
CA VAL A 141 -10.17 -7.43 -24.15
C VAL A 141 -11.57 -6.90 -24.45
N ILE A 142 -12.53 -7.32 -23.63
CA ILE A 142 -13.92 -6.88 -23.68
C ILE A 142 -14.17 -5.87 -22.56
N GLU A 143 -13.68 -6.19 -21.37
CA GLU A 143 -13.85 -5.42 -20.15
C GLU A 143 -12.67 -5.72 -19.21
N LEU A 144 -12.28 -4.74 -18.42
CA LEU A 144 -11.22 -4.88 -17.44
C LEU A 144 -11.44 -3.91 -16.28
N GLU A 145 -11.03 -4.31 -15.08
CA GLU A 145 -11.17 -3.47 -13.90
C GLU A 145 -10.01 -3.70 -12.93
N ALA A 146 -9.55 -2.62 -12.30
CA ALA A 146 -8.72 -2.70 -11.11
C ALA A 146 -9.64 -2.89 -9.89
N ALA A 147 -9.79 -4.14 -9.46
CA ALA A 147 -10.77 -4.53 -8.45
C ALA A 147 -10.29 -4.31 -7.00
N ASN A 148 -8.99 -4.44 -6.73
CA ASN A 148 -8.42 -4.29 -5.39
C ASN A 148 -7.05 -3.56 -5.47
N PRO A 149 -6.83 -2.48 -4.70
CA PRO A 149 -5.55 -1.76 -4.70
C PRO A 149 -4.43 -2.46 -3.92
N GLY A 150 -4.66 -3.71 -3.47
CA GLY A 150 -3.63 -4.56 -2.87
C GLY A 150 -2.42 -4.76 -3.79
N LEU A 151 -1.27 -5.02 -3.17
CA LEU A 151 -0.04 -5.30 -3.90
C LEU A 151 -0.16 -6.64 -4.63
N PRO A 152 0.38 -6.75 -5.87
CA PRO A 152 0.29 -7.98 -6.63
C PRO A 152 1.16 -9.08 -6.02
N LEU A 153 0.69 -10.33 -6.14
CA LEU A 153 1.52 -11.50 -5.91
C LEU A 153 2.62 -11.55 -6.97
N GLN A 154 3.86 -11.72 -6.52
CA GLN A 154 5.01 -11.91 -7.39
C GLN A 154 5.59 -13.31 -7.27
N PHE A 155 6.15 -13.80 -8.36
CA PHE A 155 6.96 -15.00 -8.40
C PHE A 155 8.39 -14.65 -8.80
N PHE A 156 9.35 -15.05 -7.96
CA PHE A 156 10.77 -14.76 -8.17
C PHE A 156 11.63 -15.92 -7.68
N ARG A 157 12.52 -16.43 -8.53
CA ARG A 157 13.48 -17.52 -8.22
C ARG A 157 12.86 -18.75 -7.53
N GLY A 158 11.63 -19.11 -7.90
CA GLY A 158 10.96 -20.30 -7.36
C GLY A 158 10.09 -20.06 -6.12
N GLY A 159 10.05 -18.83 -5.61
CA GLY A 159 9.25 -18.46 -4.44
C GLY A 159 8.18 -17.42 -4.77
N TYR A 160 7.13 -17.41 -3.94
CA TYR A 160 6.13 -16.35 -3.94
C TYR A 160 6.55 -15.23 -3.00
N GLY A 161 6.23 -14.00 -3.39
CA GLY A 161 6.47 -12.80 -2.59
C GLY A 161 5.51 -11.67 -2.97
N SER A 162 5.77 -10.49 -2.43
CA SER A 162 5.01 -9.28 -2.74
C SER A 162 5.92 -8.22 -3.34
N PHE A 163 5.32 -7.29 -4.08
CA PHE A 163 5.98 -6.04 -4.42
C PHE A 163 5.99 -5.11 -3.21
N ALA A 164 7.16 -4.68 -2.75
CA ALA A 164 7.28 -3.61 -1.76
C ALA A 164 7.70 -2.32 -2.50
N PRO A 165 6.74 -1.46 -2.91
CA PRO A 165 7.07 -0.19 -3.54
C PRO A 165 7.93 0.63 -2.60
N ARG A 166 9.10 1.07 -3.07
CA ARG A 166 9.90 2.04 -2.32
C ARG A 166 9.26 3.44 -2.36
N SER A 167 8.42 3.74 -3.34
CA SER A 167 7.68 5.00 -3.53
C SER A 167 6.27 4.71 -4.12
N SER A 168 5.27 5.53 -3.80
CA SER A 168 3.87 5.32 -4.22
C SER A 168 3.71 5.23 -5.74
N ILE A 169 3.07 4.18 -6.25
CA ILE A 169 2.75 3.99 -7.68
C ILE A 169 1.24 4.11 -7.92
N LEU A 170 0.47 4.54 -6.91
CA LEU A 170 -0.95 4.82 -7.13
C LEU A 170 -1.08 6.02 -8.08
N PRO A 171 -1.92 5.94 -9.13
CA PRO A 171 -2.19 7.09 -9.96
C PRO A 171 -2.76 8.25 -9.12
N PRO A 172 -2.51 9.50 -9.53
CA PRO A 172 -3.17 10.64 -8.94
C PRO A 172 -4.69 10.45 -9.00
N SER A 173 -5.40 10.85 -7.95
CA SER A 173 -6.86 10.98 -8.04
C SER A 173 -7.20 12.18 -8.92
N ASP A 174 -8.23 12.08 -9.74
CA ASP A 174 -8.67 13.15 -10.66
C ASP A 174 -8.77 14.52 -9.94
N GLY A 175 -7.86 15.45 -10.24
CA GLY A 175 -7.86 16.82 -9.71
C GLY A 175 -6.50 17.53 -9.77
N ASP A 176 -6.31 18.37 -10.80
CA ASP A 176 -5.05 19.06 -11.20
C ASP A 176 -4.37 20.00 -10.15
N GLN A 177 -4.88 20.15 -8.92
CA GLN A 177 -4.33 21.10 -7.92
C GLN A 177 -3.86 20.44 -6.61
N ALA A 178 -4.45 19.30 -6.23
CA ALA A 178 -4.10 18.51 -5.03
C ALA A 178 -2.73 17.78 -5.17
N ASP A 179 -2.21 17.74 -6.40
CA ASP A 179 -1.00 16.98 -6.74
C ASP A 179 0.31 17.70 -6.41
N ASP A 180 0.34 19.03 -6.33
CA ASP A 180 1.59 19.78 -6.19
C ASP A 180 2.25 19.57 -4.83
N ASP A 181 1.49 19.58 -3.74
CA ASP A 181 2.05 19.46 -2.39
C ASP A 181 2.44 18.01 -2.07
N LEU A 182 1.64 17.04 -2.51
CA LEU A 182 2.01 15.64 -2.41
C LEU A 182 3.23 15.32 -3.29
N ALA A 183 3.29 15.84 -4.52
CA ALA A 183 4.45 15.68 -5.39
C ALA A 183 5.69 16.34 -4.79
N ARG A 184 5.56 17.54 -4.20
CA ARG A 184 6.65 18.24 -3.51
C ARG A 184 7.16 17.47 -2.29
N ALA A 185 6.25 16.93 -1.47
CA ALA A 185 6.59 16.10 -0.33
C ALA A 185 7.31 14.82 -0.79
N ARG A 186 6.80 14.14 -1.84
CA ARG A 186 7.43 12.96 -2.43
C ARG A 186 8.82 13.27 -3.00
N ALA A 187 8.97 14.35 -3.74
CA ALA A 187 10.25 14.78 -4.31
C ALA A 187 11.27 15.08 -3.21
N THR A 188 10.84 15.76 -2.13
CA THR A 188 11.67 16.06 -0.95
C THR A 188 12.17 14.77 -0.29
N VAL A 189 11.30 13.76 -0.19
CA VAL A 189 11.64 12.47 0.42
C VAL A 189 12.55 11.65 -0.48
N GLU A 190 12.30 11.62 -1.79
CA GLU A 190 13.08 10.82 -2.73
C GLU A 190 14.51 11.35 -2.88
N ASP A 191 14.69 12.67 -3.01
CA ASP A 191 15.99 13.34 -3.07
C ASP A 191 16.88 13.01 -1.84
N ARG A 192 16.24 12.76 -0.68
CA ARG A 192 16.91 12.61 0.61
C ARG A 192 16.63 11.27 1.29
N ARG A 193 16.25 10.25 0.51
CA ARG A 193 15.85 8.92 0.97
C ARG A 193 16.90 8.24 1.85
N HIS A 194 18.18 8.46 1.58
CA HIS A 194 19.26 7.88 2.37
C HIS A 194 19.18 8.24 3.87
N HIS A 195 18.69 9.44 4.22
CA HIS A 195 18.49 9.83 5.62
C HIS A 195 17.38 9.04 6.30
N LEU A 196 16.29 8.77 5.58
CA LEU A 196 15.20 7.90 6.03
C LEU A 196 15.70 6.46 6.26
N GLU A 197 16.46 5.89 5.30
CA GLU A 197 17.02 4.54 5.38
C GLU A 197 18.03 4.41 6.54
N THR A 198 18.88 5.41 6.72
CA THR A 198 19.86 5.46 7.83
C THR A 198 19.15 5.54 9.18
N ALA A 199 18.08 6.33 9.30
CA ALA A 199 17.28 6.40 10.53
C ALA A 199 16.64 5.05 10.84
N ALA A 200 16.03 4.40 9.85
CA ALA A 200 15.42 3.09 10.00
C ALA A 200 16.44 2.03 10.45
N GLN A 201 17.62 2.02 9.83
CA GLN A 201 18.70 1.10 10.21
C GLN A 201 19.21 1.37 11.64
N ARG A 202 19.40 2.64 12.02
CA ARG A 202 19.86 3.00 13.38
C ARG A 202 18.85 2.63 14.46
N LEU A 203 17.56 2.69 14.13
CA LEU A 203 16.48 2.37 15.06
C LEU A 203 16.10 0.90 15.05
N ASP A 204 16.62 0.11 14.10
CA ASP A 204 16.19 -1.26 13.79
C ASP A 204 14.65 -1.36 13.68
N ARG A 205 14.06 -0.38 12.99
CA ARG A 205 12.61 -0.18 12.90
C ARG A 205 12.19 0.41 11.59
N GLU A 206 10.94 0.15 11.22
CA GLU A 206 10.29 0.89 10.15
C GLU A 206 10.12 2.35 10.54
N VAL A 207 10.65 3.23 9.69
CA VAL A 207 10.39 4.67 9.74
C VAL A 207 9.51 5.01 8.54
N VAL A 208 8.44 5.73 8.80
CA VAL A 208 7.46 6.11 7.78
C VAL A 208 7.41 7.61 7.58
N VAL A 209 7.04 8.01 6.37
CA VAL A 209 6.79 9.40 6.00
C VAL A 209 5.34 9.60 5.62
N LEU A 210 4.67 10.53 6.30
CA LEU A 210 3.30 10.95 5.99
C LEU A 210 3.32 12.36 5.42
N ALA A 211 2.66 12.57 4.28
CA ALA A 211 2.42 13.90 3.70
C ALA A 211 0.95 14.28 3.85
N ARG A 212 0.67 15.59 3.91
CA ARG A 212 -0.69 16.13 3.82
C ARG A 212 -0.93 16.66 2.41
N ASP A 213 -2.15 16.46 1.95
CA ASP A 213 -2.72 17.08 0.76
C ASP A 213 -4.12 17.55 1.16
N GLU A 214 -4.35 18.87 1.17
CA GLU A 214 -5.58 19.54 1.61
C GLU A 214 -6.30 18.84 2.79
N ASP A 215 -7.23 17.95 2.46
CA ASP A 215 -8.14 17.25 3.38
C ASP A 215 -7.73 15.81 3.73
N ARG A 216 -6.53 15.39 3.32
CA ARG A 216 -6.06 14.01 3.37
C ARG A 216 -4.62 13.94 3.83
N MET A 217 -4.26 12.78 4.38
CA MET A 217 -2.88 12.40 4.62
C MET A 217 -2.59 11.07 3.96
N SER A 218 -1.36 10.94 3.47
CA SER A 218 -0.90 9.76 2.74
C SER A 218 0.46 9.30 3.23
N LEU A 219 0.63 7.99 3.36
CA LEU A 219 1.94 7.38 3.57
C LEU A 219 2.70 7.36 2.25
N VAL A 220 3.69 8.23 2.13
CA VAL A 220 4.41 8.48 0.86
C VAL A 220 5.71 7.71 0.73
N ALA A 221 6.31 7.32 1.87
CA ALA A 221 7.49 6.48 1.90
C ALA A 221 7.59 5.72 3.23
N SER A 222 8.32 4.62 3.21
CA SER A 222 8.82 3.95 4.40
C SER A 222 10.23 3.40 4.13
N ALA A 223 10.99 3.16 5.20
CA ALA A 223 12.23 2.41 5.16
C ALA A 223 12.38 1.54 6.41
N GLY A 224 13.07 0.40 6.24
CA GLY A 224 13.22 -0.63 7.26
C GLY A 224 11.97 -1.51 7.33
N SER A 225 12.05 -2.79 6.93
CA SER A 225 10.84 -3.62 6.87
C SER A 225 11.10 -5.13 6.73
N ASP A 226 12.13 -5.69 7.35
CA ASP A 226 12.40 -7.12 7.13
C ASP A 226 11.65 -8.06 8.09
N HIS A 227 10.96 -7.55 9.12
CA HIS A 227 10.36 -8.39 10.20
C HIS A 227 8.93 -8.04 10.66
N SER A 228 8.20 -7.12 10.01
CA SER A 228 6.82 -6.80 10.42
C SER A 228 5.79 -7.71 9.74
N THR A 229 4.85 -8.28 10.51
CA THR A 229 3.67 -9.00 10.02
C THR A 229 2.60 -8.08 9.42
N THR A 230 2.71 -6.77 9.63
CA THR A 230 1.86 -5.71 9.05
C THR A 230 2.76 -4.58 8.54
N ALA A 231 3.26 -4.70 7.31
CA ALA A 231 4.08 -3.66 6.69
C ALA A 231 3.27 -2.37 6.50
N SER A 232 3.89 -1.20 6.74
CA SER A 232 3.25 0.07 6.39
C SER A 232 3.12 0.16 4.88
N VAL A 233 1.88 0.18 4.38
CA VAL A 233 1.62 0.19 2.94
C VAL A 233 1.79 1.62 2.42
N VAL A 234 2.87 1.87 1.67
CA VAL A 234 3.03 3.11 0.90
C VAL A 234 1.83 3.27 -0.03
N GLY A 235 1.20 4.45 -0.01
CA GLY A 235 -0.07 4.72 -0.65
C GLY A 235 -1.29 4.62 0.27
N ARG A 236 -1.13 4.22 1.54
CA ARG A 236 -2.21 4.27 2.54
C ARG A 236 -2.69 5.70 2.74
N ARG A 237 -4.00 5.95 2.65
CA ARG A 237 -4.63 7.28 2.72
C ARG A 237 -5.63 7.35 3.88
N PHE A 238 -5.74 8.49 4.52
CA PHE A 238 -6.76 8.74 5.54
C PHE A 238 -7.09 10.24 5.65
N PRO A 239 -8.26 10.62 6.19
CA PRO A 239 -8.64 12.02 6.33
C PRO A 239 -7.68 12.81 7.23
N PHE A 240 -7.43 14.06 6.87
CA PHE A 240 -6.85 15.06 7.76
C PHE A 240 -7.94 15.58 8.70
N VAL A 241 -7.99 15.03 9.92
CA VAL A 241 -9.04 15.31 10.92
C VAL A 241 -8.51 15.08 12.34
N PRO A 242 -8.89 15.87 13.36
CA PRO A 242 -8.39 15.67 14.72
C PRO A 242 -8.66 14.25 15.27
N PRO A 243 -7.69 13.64 15.97
CA PRO A 243 -6.38 14.18 16.36
C PRO A 243 -5.27 13.96 15.32
N TYR A 244 -5.60 13.38 14.17
CA TYR A 244 -4.64 13.11 13.11
C TYR A 244 -4.20 14.42 12.45
N GLY A 245 -2.89 14.51 12.18
CA GLY A 245 -2.29 15.68 11.54
C GLY A 245 -2.00 16.87 12.46
N ALA A 246 -1.92 16.64 13.78
CA ALA A 246 -1.62 17.69 14.75
C ALA A 246 -0.35 18.51 14.43
N LEU A 247 0.71 17.88 13.88
CA LEU A 247 1.91 18.59 13.42
C LEU A 247 1.63 19.60 12.29
N PHE A 248 0.80 19.23 11.31
CA PHE A 248 0.41 20.14 10.24
C PHE A 248 -0.49 21.26 10.78
N ALA A 249 -1.49 20.92 11.61
CA ALA A 249 -2.42 21.88 12.19
C ALA A 249 -1.74 22.87 13.16
N ALA A 250 -0.73 22.42 13.90
CA ALA A 250 0.03 23.25 14.82
C ALA A 250 0.78 24.36 14.08
N HIS A 251 1.34 24.08 12.90
CA HIS A 251 2.26 24.98 12.22
C HIS A 251 1.67 25.64 10.96
N GLY A 252 0.56 25.12 10.42
CA GLY A 252 -0.12 25.64 9.22
C GLY A 252 -1.60 25.91 9.46
N ALA A 253 -2.46 24.97 9.04
CA ALA A 253 -3.92 25.06 8.99
C ALA A 253 -4.61 25.76 10.18
N GLY A 254 -4.08 25.57 11.39
CA GLY A 254 -4.61 26.20 12.59
C GLY A 254 -5.78 25.43 13.21
N LEU A 255 -6.20 25.87 14.40
CA LEU A 255 -7.18 25.15 15.21
C LEU A 255 -8.56 25.09 14.55
N ASP A 256 -9.06 26.20 14.03
CA ASP A 256 -10.43 26.29 13.52
C ASP A 256 -10.61 25.49 12.22
N ASP A 257 -9.66 25.56 11.28
CA ASP A 257 -9.69 24.74 10.07
C ASP A 257 -9.61 23.25 10.43
N TRP A 258 -8.68 22.86 11.31
CA TRP A 258 -8.53 21.47 11.73
C TRP A 258 -9.80 20.93 12.40
N LEU A 259 -10.40 21.70 13.30
CA LEU A 259 -11.65 21.30 13.96
C LEU A 259 -12.86 21.29 13.01
N SER A 260 -12.86 22.10 11.95
CA SER A 260 -13.94 22.10 10.95
C SER A 260 -14.07 20.77 10.20
N ARG A 261 -13.01 19.95 10.21
CA ARG A 261 -12.99 18.62 9.58
C ARG A 261 -13.68 17.54 10.42
N LEU A 262 -14.06 17.85 11.66
CA LEU A 262 -14.82 16.92 12.51
C LEU A 262 -16.24 16.73 11.95
N PRO A 263 -16.78 15.51 12.01
CA PRO A 263 -18.13 15.21 11.53
C PRO A 263 -19.21 15.91 12.36
N VAL A 264 -18.89 16.26 13.61
CA VAL A 264 -19.76 16.99 14.54
C VAL A 264 -18.96 18.13 15.14
N ALA A 265 -19.55 19.32 15.17
CA ALA A 265 -18.91 20.50 15.75
C ALA A 265 -18.54 20.24 17.23
N PRO A 266 -17.27 20.47 17.62
CA PRO A 266 -16.80 20.15 18.96
C PRO A 266 -17.41 21.11 20.01
N GLY A 267 -17.72 20.55 21.18
CA GLY A 267 -18.07 21.36 22.35
C GLY A 267 -16.87 22.18 22.87
N ARG A 268 -17.12 23.12 23.79
CA ARG A 268 -16.06 23.98 24.36
C ARG A 268 -14.90 23.17 24.94
N HIS A 269 -15.19 22.12 25.71
CA HIS A 269 -14.15 21.28 26.32
C HIS A 269 -13.28 20.56 25.27
N ASP A 270 -13.87 20.10 24.16
CA ASP A 270 -13.13 19.43 23.10
C ASP A 270 -12.28 20.43 22.31
N ARG A 271 -12.78 21.65 22.09
CA ARG A 271 -11.98 22.76 21.54
C ARG A 271 -10.80 23.11 22.42
N ASP A 272 -11.02 23.29 23.73
CA ASP A 272 -9.96 23.63 24.69
C ASP A 272 -8.87 22.54 24.71
N ARG A 273 -9.27 21.26 24.65
CA ARG A 273 -8.35 20.12 24.57
C ARG A 273 -7.54 20.11 23.27
N ALA A 274 -8.18 20.34 22.13
CA ALA A 274 -7.49 20.41 20.84
C ALA A 274 -6.53 21.60 20.78
N ALA A 275 -6.91 22.76 21.32
CA ALA A 275 -6.04 23.92 21.44
C ALA A 275 -4.79 23.59 22.28
N ALA A 276 -4.98 22.98 23.45
CA ALA A 276 -3.88 22.56 24.32
C ALA A 276 -2.95 21.53 23.65
N ALA A 277 -3.52 20.60 22.88
CA ALA A 277 -2.76 19.64 22.08
C ALA A 277 -1.86 20.34 21.04
N LEU A 278 -2.41 21.29 20.27
CA LEU A 278 -1.62 22.04 19.29
C LEU A 278 -0.54 22.91 19.96
N THR A 279 -0.83 23.50 21.12
CA THR A 279 0.19 24.24 21.90
C THR A 279 1.33 23.31 22.31
N ARG A 280 1.04 22.14 22.89
CA ARG A 280 2.07 21.16 23.26
C ARG A 280 2.92 20.76 22.06
N VAL A 281 2.29 20.45 20.91
CA VAL A 281 3.01 20.12 19.67
C VAL A 281 3.97 21.23 19.26
N ARG A 282 3.54 22.51 19.30
CA ARG A 282 4.40 23.65 18.96
C ARG A 282 5.58 23.80 19.92
N GLU A 283 5.30 23.69 21.23
CA GLU A 283 6.31 23.90 22.27
C GLU A 283 7.37 22.80 22.26
N ARG A 284 6.97 21.55 22.03
CA ARG A 284 7.90 20.42 22.03
C ARG A 284 8.54 20.17 20.67
N GLY A 285 7.87 20.54 19.57
CA GLY A 285 8.32 20.32 18.19
C GLY A 285 8.12 18.89 17.66
N TRP A 286 7.36 18.03 18.35
CA TRP A 286 7.13 16.64 17.94
C TRP A 286 5.70 16.14 18.23
N SER A 287 5.36 15.02 17.59
CA SER A 287 4.17 14.16 17.58
C SER A 287 4.19 12.97 18.55
N VAL A 288 3.14 12.68 19.33
CA VAL A 288 3.05 11.45 20.14
C VAL A 288 1.62 10.97 20.29
N ALA A 289 1.47 9.65 20.20
CA ALA A 289 0.24 8.98 20.58
C ALA A 289 0.56 7.78 21.48
N VAL A 290 -0.22 7.57 22.54
CA VAL A 290 -0.13 6.38 23.38
C VAL A 290 -0.98 5.25 22.78
N ALA A 291 -0.62 3.99 23.05
CA ALA A 291 -1.40 2.86 22.54
C ALA A 291 -2.75 2.76 23.24
N ASP A 292 -3.79 2.43 22.48
CA ASP A 292 -5.15 2.25 22.97
C ASP A 292 -5.91 1.20 22.12
N PRO A 293 -6.65 0.26 22.72
CA PRO A 293 -7.40 -0.75 21.98
C PRO A 293 -8.37 -0.19 20.93
N ALA A 294 -8.91 1.03 21.11
CA ALA A 294 -9.78 1.70 20.15
C ALA A 294 -9.09 1.96 18.80
N GLN A 295 -7.76 1.99 18.76
CA GLN A 295 -6.98 2.17 17.53
C GLN A 295 -7.25 1.05 16.51
N ALA A 296 -7.49 -0.19 16.95
CA ALA A 296 -7.76 -1.31 16.06
C ALA A 296 -9.08 -1.14 15.27
N ALA A 297 -10.06 -0.39 15.80
CA ALA A 297 -11.28 -0.07 15.06
C ALA A 297 -11.03 1.00 13.99
N ALA A 298 -10.29 2.06 14.34
CA ALA A 298 -9.89 3.10 13.40
C ALA A 298 -8.99 2.55 12.28
N ASP A 299 -8.02 1.70 12.61
CA ASP A 299 -7.11 1.08 11.65
C ASP A 299 -7.86 0.27 10.58
N ARG A 300 -8.87 -0.52 10.97
CA ARG A 300 -9.74 -1.27 10.04
C ARG A 300 -10.55 -0.36 9.11
N LEU A 301 -11.08 0.75 9.64
CA LEU A 301 -11.82 1.72 8.82
C LEU A 301 -10.91 2.50 7.88
N ILE A 302 -9.70 2.86 8.32
CA ILE A 302 -8.69 3.50 7.47
C ILE A 302 -8.25 2.55 6.34
N GLU A 303 -8.09 1.27 6.64
CA GLU A 303 -7.80 0.25 5.63
C GLU A 303 -8.92 0.16 4.60
N ALA A 304 -10.18 0.12 5.03
CA ALA A 304 -11.33 0.17 4.14
C ALA A 304 -11.38 1.48 3.32
N TYR A 305 -11.11 2.63 3.95
CA TYR A 305 -11.04 3.94 3.29
C TYR A 305 -9.91 4.06 2.28
N THR A 306 -8.78 3.40 2.56
CA THR A 306 -7.64 3.33 1.63
C THR A 306 -7.99 2.49 0.40
N ARG A 307 -8.74 1.39 0.59
CA ARG A 307 -8.97 0.38 -0.45
C ARG A 307 -10.26 0.57 -1.25
N GLY A 308 -11.29 1.16 -0.64
CA GLY A 308 -12.65 1.22 -1.18
C GLY A 308 -13.01 2.57 -1.82
N PRO A 309 -14.18 2.65 -2.46
CA PRO A 309 -14.68 3.91 -3.02
C PRO A 309 -14.87 4.95 -1.92
N HIS A 310 -14.39 6.18 -2.15
CA HIS A 310 -14.51 7.31 -1.22
C HIS A 310 -15.96 7.82 -1.17
N THR A 311 -16.84 7.05 -0.54
CA THR A 311 -18.22 7.47 -0.29
C THR A 311 -18.26 8.47 0.87
N PRO A 312 -19.25 9.39 0.90
CA PRO A 312 -19.45 10.28 2.05
C PRO A 312 -19.63 9.50 3.36
N ALA A 313 -20.40 8.40 3.33
CA ALA A 313 -20.65 7.56 4.50
C ALA A 313 -19.37 6.93 5.07
N LEU A 314 -18.50 6.37 4.22
CA LEU A 314 -17.22 5.81 4.68
C LEU A 314 -16.29 6.90 5.20
N THR A 315 -16.26 8.05 4.53
CA THR A 315 -15.47 9.21 4.96
C THR A 315 -15.88 9.67 6.37
N ASP A 316 -17.18 9.79 6.62
CA ASP A 316 -17.71 10.18 7.93
C ASP A 316 -17.42 9.12 9.00
N GLN A 317 -17.60 7.83 8.70
CA GLN A 317 -17.27 6.75 9.63
C GLN A 317 -15.80 6.78 10.05
N VAL A 318 -14.89 6.99 9.10
CA VAL A 318 -13.46 7.08 9.38
C VAL A 318 -13.15 8.32 10.22
N ARG A 319 -13.75 9.48 9.88
CA ARG A 319 -13.59 10.71 10.66
C ARG A 319 -14.09 10.56 12.10
N VAL A 320 -15.23 9.91 12.31
CA VAL A 320 -15.76 9.60 13.65
C VAL A 320 -14.79 8.70 14.42
N ALA A 321 -14.30 7.63 13.78
CA ALA A 321 -13.38 6.70 14.42
C ALA A 321 -12.04 7.35 14.80
N ILE A 322 -11.51 8.22 13.93
CA ILE A 322 -10.30 9.00 14.23
C ILE A 322 -10.57 9.98 15.38
N ALA A 323 -11.68 10.73 15.33
CA ALA A 323 -12.04 11.70 16.38
C ALA A 323 -12.15 11.07 17.78
N ALA A 324 -12.59 9.82 17.86
CA ALA A 324 -12.66 9.08 19.13
C ALA A 324 -11.28 8.86 19.78
N LEU A 325 -10.18 8.97 19.04
CA LEU A 325 -8.82 8.82 19.54
C LEU A 325 -8.27 10.11 20.19
N ALA A 326 -9.01 11.20 20.24
CA ALA A 326 -8.50 12.52 20.66
C ALA A 326 -7.85 12.57 22.06
N ARG A 327 -8.14 11.61 22.96
CA ARG A 327 -7.55 11.54 24.31
C ARG A 327 -6.22 10.80 24.37
N THR A 328 -5.85 10.07 23.31
CA THR A 328 -4.64 9.24 23.27
C THR A 328 -3.53 9.90 22.47
N TYR A 329 -3.82 11.04 21.84
CA TYR A 329 -2.88 11.86 21.09
C TYR A 329 -2.51 13.10 21.89
N GLU A 330 -1.25 13.52 21.75
CA GLU A 330 -0.73 14.73 22.38
C GLU A 330 -0.98 14.77 23.88
N VAL A 331 -0.81 13.64 24.57
CA VAL A 331 -0.91 13.55 26.04
C VAL A 331 0.11 14.48 26.70
N ALA A 332 -0.13 14.86 27.96
CA ALA A 332 0.83 15.67 28.70
C ALA A 332 2.14 14.89 28.93
N ASP A 333 3.27 15.60 29.01
CA ASP A 333 4.59 14.95 29.12
C ASP A 333 4.72 14.15 30.43
N GLU A 334 4.02 14.56 31.49
CA GLU A 334 3.96 13.84 32.77
C GLU A 334 3.23 12.48 32.66
N GLU A 335 2.41 12.28 31.62
CA GLU A 335 1.72 11.01 31.35
C GLU A 335 2.60 10.00 30.60
N LEU A 336 3.75 10.44 30.06
CA LEU A 336 4.67 9.63 29.26
C LEU A 336 5.67 8.88 30.15
N THR A 337 5.22 7.93 30.96
CA THR A 337 6.15 7.11 31.78
C THR A 337 6.98 6.16 30.92
N ALA A 338 8.17 5.76 31.38
CA ALA A 338 9.07 4.84 30.65
C ALA A 338 8.39 3.56 30.13
N ALA A 339 7.45 2.99 30.88
CA ALA A 339 6.73 1.77 30.52
C ALA A 339 5.42 2.01 29.76
N ARG A 340 5.01 3.27 29.55
CA ARG A 340 3.75 3.63 28.88
C ARG A 340 3.77 3.09 27.45
N PRO A 341 2.80 2.26 27.03
CA PRO A 341 2.72 1.83 25.64
C PRO A 341 2.52 3.02 24.69
N ILE A 342 3.36 3.12 23.67
CA ILE A 342 3.34 4.18 22.66
C ILE A 342 2.82 3.61 21.35
N ARG A 343 1.97 4.37 20.67
CA ARG A 343 1.46 4.04 19.33
C ARG A 343 2.34 4.62 18.24
N GLN A 344 2.81 5.85 18.44
CA GLN A 344 3.51 6.63 17.43
C GLN A 344 4.37 7.72 18.07
N ILE A 345 5.53 7.97 17.46
CA ILE A 345 6.38 9.15 17.70
C ILE A 345 6.66 9.76 16.33
N SER A 346 6.52 11.07 16.17
CA SER A 346 6.74 11.73 14.87
C SER A 346 7.33 13.12 14.99
N VAL A 347 8.00 13.59 13.95
CA VAL A 347 8.60 14.93 13.87
C VAL A 347 8.27 15.56 12.52
N PRO A 348 8.22 16.90 12.42
CA PRO A 348 7.93 17.59 11.17
C PRO A 348 9.16 17.62 10.24
N VAL A 349 8.91 17.49 8.93
CA VAL A 349 9.89 17.72 7.85
C VAL A 349 9.49 18.99 7.11
N TRP A 350 10.43 19.92 6.95
CA TRP A 350 10.20 21.26 6.44
C TRP A 350 10.73 21.43 5.02
N HIS A 351 10.04 22.21 4.18
CA HIS A 351 10.54 22.55 2.85
C HIS A 351 10.15 23.97 2.45
N GLY A 352 10.79 24.96 3.07
CA GLY A 352 10.37 26.36 3.00
C GLY A 352 8.99 26.62 3.63
N GLY A 353 8.75 27.84 4.11
CA GLY A 353 7.45 28.23 4.65
C GLY A 353 7.21 27.89 6.13
N ALA A 354 5.96 28.06 6.55
CA ALA A 354 5.54 27.96 7.96
C ALA A 354 4.89 26.61 8.32
N GLU A 355 4.52 25.79 7.33
CA GLU A 355 3.91 24.46 7.53
C GLU A 355 4.87 23.34 7.13
N PRO A 356 4.91 22.21 7.86
CA PRO A 356 5.64 21.01 7.44
C PRO A 356 5.09 20.46 6.13
N VAL A 357 5.96 20.02 5.22
CA VAL A 357 5.54 19.32 3.99
C VAL A 357 5.31 17.83 4.21
N ALA A 358 5.90 17.28 5.27
CA ALA A 358 5.71 15.90 5.66
C ALA A 358 5.98 15.73 7.17
N THR A 359 5.71 14.55 7.68
CA THR A 359 6.14 14.11 9.01
C THR A 359 6.90 12.80 8.88
N LEU A 360 7.91 12.61 9.73
CA LEU A 360 8.73 11.42 9.84
C LEU A 360 8.45 10.74 11.17
N GLY A 361 8.20 9.44 11.21
CA GLY A 361 7.86 8.78 12.48
C GLY A 361 8.03 7.27 12.52
N VAL A 362 8.01 6.76 13.76
CA VAL A 362 7.95 5.31 14.05
C VAL A 362 6.58 4.96 14.62
N HIS A 363 6.09 3.77 14.30
CA HIS A 363 4.80 3.27 14.75
C HIS A 363 4.93 1.91 15.43
N SER A 364 4.03 1.61 16.35
CA SER A 364 4.02 0.31 17.04
C SER A 364 3.55 -0.87 16.18
N LEU A 365 3.01 -0.62 14.98
CA LEU A 365 2.64 -1.66 14.01
C LEU A 365 3.85 -2.49 13.55
N SER A 366 5.04 -1.90 13.59
CA SER A 366 6.29 -2.53 13.15
C SER A 366 7.08 -3.11 14.34
N GLY A 367 6.47 -3.13 15.53
CA GLY A 367 7.01 -3.68 16.79
C GLY A 367 6.58 -2.85 18.01
N PRO A 368 6.37 -3.44 19.21
CA PRO A 368 5.90 -2.72 20.40
C PRO A 368 6.76 -1.50 20.75
N LEU A 369 6.14 -0.34 21.05
CA LEU A 369 6.85 0.85 21.53
C LEU A 369 6.42 1.19 22.96
N VAL A 370 7.35 1.70 23.76
CA VAL A 370 7.12 2.20 25.12
C VAL A 370 7.70 3.60 25.32
N GLY A 371 7.37 4.27 26.43
CA GLY A 371 7.81 5.64 26.71
C GLY A 371 9.33 5.81 26.66
N ALA A 372 10.10 4.85 27.17
CA ALA A 372 11.57 4.88 27.10
C ALA A 372 12.11 4.91 25.64
N ASP A 373 11.32 4.45 24.67
CA ASP A 373 11.69 4.54 23.25
C ASP A 373 11.63 5.98 22.72
N ILE A 374 10.99 6.93 23.42
CA ILE A 374 10.97 8.35 23.03
C ILE A 374 12.37 8.94 23.08
N GLU A 375 13.14 8.67 24.13
CA GLU A 375 14.52 9.14 24.28
C GLU A 375 15.44 8.51 23.23
N ARG A 376 15.18 7.25 22.83
CA ARG A 376 15.96 6.57 21.79
C ARG A 376 15.58 7.02 20.37
N CYS A 377 14.29 7.08 20.06
CA CYS A 377 13.79 7.30 18.70
C CYS A 377 13.74 8.79 18.35
N GLY A 378 13.36 9.64 19.30
CA GLY A 378 13.13 11.06 19.11
C GLY A 378 14.32 11.78 18.46
N PRO A 379 15.52 11.74 19.06
CA PRO A 379 16.70 12.41 18.50
C PRO A 379 17.06 11.92 17.10
N VAL A 380 16.99 10.61 16.85
CA VAL A 380 17.30 10.03 15.52
C VAL A 380 16.31 10.51 14.47
N LEU A 381 15.01 10.55 14.82
CA LEU A 381 13.97 11.08 13.94
C LEU A 381 14.18 12.57 13.68
N ALA A 382 14.47 13.37 14.72
CA ALA A 382 14.70 14.80 14.58
C ALA A 382 15.92 15.12 13.71
N ASP A 383 17.02 14.40 13.88
CA ASP A 383 18.22 14.53 13.04
C ASP A 383 17.92 14.20 11.58
N ALA A 384 17.22 13.09 11.33
CA ALA A 384 16.84 12.67 9.98
C ALA A 384 15.88 13.68 9.33
N ALA A 385 14.87 14.16 10.06
CA ALA A 385 13.94 15.16 9.57
C ALA A 385 14.63 16.50 9.29
N ALA A 386 15.57 16.92 10.13
CA ALA A 386 16.38 18.12 9.88
C ALA A 386 17.24 17.97 8.61
N ALA A 387 17.86 16.80 8.40
CA ALA A 387 18.64 16.52 7.19
C ALA A 387 17.77 16.41 5.93
N MET A 388 16.53 15.92 6.06
CA MET A 388 15.55 15.87 4.97
C MET A 388 14.94 17.24 4.65
N SER A 389 14.95 18.15 5.63
CA SER A 389 14.39 19.49 5.46
C SER A 389 15.24 20.36 4.54
N ALA A 390 14.62 21.26 3.77
CA ALA A 390 15.34 22.22 2.94
C ALA A 390 14.71 23.62 2.97
N GLY A 391 15.51 24.63 2.65
CA GLY A 391 15.18 26.03 2.88
C GLY A 391 15.40 26.45 4.34
N ALA A 392 15.56 27.75 4.59
CA ALA A 392 15.68 28.24 5.95
C ALA A 392 14.35 28.00 6.67
N PRO A 393 14.33 27.28 7.80
CA PRO A 393 13.12 27.18 8.62
C PRO A 393 12.69 28.58 9.04
N CYS A 394 11.39 28.82 9.11
CA CYS A 394 10.87 30.06 9.67
C CYS A 394 11.45 30.26 11.08
N SER A 395 11.64 31.51 11.54
CA SER A 395 12.17 31.79 12.88
C SER A 395 11.31 31.21 14.03
N ALA A 396 10.12 30.71 13.72
CA ALA A 396 9.20 30.03 14.62
C ALA A 396 9.37 28.49 14.67
N THR A 397 10.30 27.90 13.92
CA THR A 397 10.51 26.45 13.93
C THR A 397 11.30 26.04 15.18
N VAL A 398 10.61 25.39 16.12
CA VAL A 398 11.21 24.85 17.34
C VAL A 398 11.93 23.55 17.04
N ARG A 399 13.19 23.42 17.50
CA ARG A 399 13.89 22.13 17.46
C ARG A 399 13.19 21.14 18.40
N PRO A 400 12.88 19.91 17.95
CA PRO A 400 12.25 18.92 18.82
C PRO A 400 13.04 18.72 20.12
N ALA A 401 12.36 18.84 21.26
CA ALA A 401 12.91 18.62 22.59
C ALA A 401 12.23 17.39 23.22
N PHE A 402 12.99 16.31 23.42
CA PHE A 402 12.46 15.06 23.95
C PHE A 402 12.73 14.94 25.45
N PRO A 403 11.77 14.43 26.24
CA PRO A 403 11.96 14.19 27.67
C PRO A 403 12.91 12.99 27.90
N THR A 404 13.61 13.02 29.03
CA THR A 404 14.31 11.86 29.60
C THR A 404 13.33 11.13 30.53
N LEU A 405 13.12 9.82 30.32
CA LEU A 405 12.00 9.06 30.92
C LEU A 405 12.42 7.85 31.75
#